data_AF-A0A9P7KMF4-F1
#
_entry.id   AF-A0A9P7KMF4-F1
#
_cell.length_a   1.000
_cell.length_b   1.000
_cell.length_c   1.000
_cell.angle_alpha   90.00
_cell.angle_beta   90.00
_cell.angle_gamma   90.00
#
_symmetry.space_group_name_H-M   'P 1'
#
loop_
_entity.id
_entity.type
_entity.pdbx_description
1 polymer ?
#
loop_
_entity_poly.entity_id
_entity_poly.type
_entity_poly.pdbx_seq_one_letter_code
_entity_poly.pdbx_strand_id
1 'polypeptide(L)'
;MPTLIQQRRLDTITSFEIVWETAPWLVVSALQDDRGAPPLSDLASFELFMDIIPDLFPNIKKLHIAIQGDVLPRCLHLKNKRRNAIVEEGIIDRVDKMVRQLKHHVDFSVAMPTSTYIVQKRRALLQNWKVFQRHETGDIERYWRPLRYCLPRTGYWFCLGEKDVKRKSARAFIGRKVLPNPPVGEEYDVFFRR
;
A
#
# COMPACT_ATOMS: atom_id res chain seq x y z
N MET A 1 13.60 23.14 -27.91
CA MET A 1 13.58 21.84 -28.63
C MET A 1 13.53 20.59 -27.73
N PRO A 2 14.17 20.52 -26.53
CA PRO A 2 14.13 19.30 -25.69
C PRO A 2 12.73 18.94 -25.12
N THR A 3 11.92 19.96 -24.83
CA THR A 3 10.60 19.83 -24.19
C THR A 3 9.56 19.10 -25.04
N LEU A 4 9.61 19.26 -26.36
CA LEU A 4 8.62 18.68 -27.29
C LEU A 4 8.76 17.17 -27.44
N ILE A 5 10.00 16.66 -27.37
CA ILE A 5 10.27 15.21 -27.40
C ILE A 5 9.86 14.56 -26.08
N GLN A 6 10.09 15.23 -24.95
CA GLN A 6 9.67 14.75 -23.63
C GLN A 6 8.15 14.68 -23.49
N GLN A 7 7.42 15.72 -23.92
CA GLN A 7 5.96 15.73 -23.92
C GLN A 7 5.38 14.61 -24.80
N ARG A 8 5.88 14.47 -26.04
CA ARG A 8 5.46 13.37 -26.92
C ARG A 8 5.69 11.99 -26.32
N ARG A 9 6.78 11.79 -25.56
CA ARG A 9 7.05 10.52 -24.87
C ARG A 9 6.05 10.28 -23.74
N LEU A 10 5.73 11.30 -22.95
CA LEU A 10 4.72 11.19 -21.89
C LEU A 10 3.32 10.92 -22.48
N ASP A 11 2.99 11.54 -23.62
CA ASP A 11 1.72 11.33 -24.32
C ASP A 11 1.55 9.89 -24.82
N THR A 12 2.64 9.17 -25.10
CA THR A 12 2.58 7.76 -25.52
C THR A 12 2.40 6.78 -24.36
N ILE A 13 2.56 7.22 -23.11
CA ILE A 13 2.46 6.33 -21.95
C ILE A 13 0.99 6.05 -21.66
N THR A 14 0.58 4.80 -21.92
CA THR A 14 -0.78 4.32 -21.64
C THR A 14 -0.85 3.45 -20.40
N SER A 15 0.28 2.98 -19.88
CA SER A 15 0.36 2.19 -18.65
C SER A 15 1.53 2.67 -17.80
N PHE A 16 1.28 2.88 -16.52
CA PHE A 16 2.28 3.34 -15.56
C PHE A 16 2.17 2.52 -14.30
N GLU A 17 3.32 2.03 -13.84
CA GLU A 17 3.46 1.31 -12.59
C GLU A 17 4.56 1.98 -11.78
N ILE A 18 4.28 2.29 -10.53
CA ILE A 18 5.24 2.91 -9.63
C ILE A 18 5.24 2.24 -8.27
N VAL A 19 6.44 2.03 -7.74
CA VAL A 19 6.63 1.68 -6.33
C VAL A 19 7.05 2.94 -5.59
N TRP A 20 6.23 3.38 -4.64
CA TRP A 20 6.48 4.56 -3.82
C TRP A 20 6.91 4.16 -2.42
N GLU A 21 8.17 4.42 -2.07
CA GLU A 21 8.69 4.22 -0.72
C GLU A 21 8.39 5.44 0.15
N THR A 22 7.54 5.25 1.16
CA THR A 22 7.12 6.32 2.07
C THR A 22 7.40 5.96 3.53
N ALA A 23 7.71 7.00 4.31
CA ALA A 23 7.81 6.96 5.75
C ALA A 23 7.14 8.25 6.30
N PRO A 24 5.81 8.39 6.12
CA PRO A 24 5.11 9.66 6.26
C PRO A 24 5.06 10.18 7.70
N TRP A 25 5.41 9.32 8.66
CA TRP A 25 5.33 9.58 10.10
C TRP A 25 6.69 9.66 10.78
N LEU A 26 7.79 9.70 10.02
CA LEU A 26 9.10 9.95 10.60
C LEU A 26 9.12 11.35 11.20
N VAL A 27 9.02 11.41 12.53
CA VAL A 27 9.33 12.61 13.29
C VAL A 27 10.85 12.75 13.30
N VAL A 28 11.33 13.97 13.05
CA VAL A 28 12.73 14.42 13.01
C VAL A 28 13.58 13.94 14.22
N SER A 29 12.96 13.45 15.30
CA SER A 29 13.65 12.81 16.43
C SER A 29 14.29 11.45 16.13
N ALA A 30 14.03 10.85 14.95
CA ALA A 30 14.65 9.60 14.51
C ALA A 30 15.97 9.78 13.71
N LEU A 31 16.51 11.01 13.66
CA LEU A 31 17.82 11.33 13.08
C LEU A 31 19.03 10.68 13.79
N GLN A 32 18.80 9.79 14.76
CA GLN A 32 19.86 9.00 15.42
C GLN A 32 20.19 7.68 14.70
N ASP A 33 19.44 7.26 13.67
CA ASP A 33 19.84 6.17 12.78
C ASP A 33 20.40 6.83 11.50
N ASP A 34 21.69 6.64 11.22
CA ASP A 34 22.54 7.28 10.18
C ASP A 34 22.04 7.11 8.72
N ARG A 35 20.85 6.54 8.53
CA ARG A 35 20.16 6.36 7.26
C ARG A 35 19.00 7.34 7.24
N GLY A 36 19.30 8.59 6.89
CA GLY A 36 18.28 9.63 6.70
C GLY A 36 17.08 9.12 5.90
N ALA A 37 15.90 9.66 6.19
CA ALA A 37 14.69 9.29 5.47
C ALA A 37 14.93 9.37 3.95
N PRO A 38 14.46 8.39 3.15
CA PRO A 38 14.60 8.48 1.70
C PRO A 38 14.04 9.82 1.20
N PRO A 39 14.65 10.46 0.19
CA PRO A 39 14.15 11.72 -0.33
C PRO A 39 12.69 11.54 -0.78
N LEU A 40 11.86 12.54 -0.52
CA LEU A 40 10.42 12.55 -0.87
C LEU A 40 9.56 11.46 -0.20
N SER A 41 10.06 10.83 0.86
CA SER A 41 9.31 9.79 1.58
C SER A 41 8.27 10.32 2.57
N ASP A 42 8.25 11.63 2.82
CA ASP A 42 7.32 12.29 3.73
C ASP A 42 5.90 12.42 3.15
N LEU A 43 4.95 12.77 4.02
CA LEU A 43 3.53 12.86 3.65
C LEU A 43 3.24 14.00 2.65
N ALA A 44 3.95 15.13 2.75
CA ALA A 44 3.71 16.26 1.86
C ALA A 44 4.21 15.95 0.44
N SER A 45 5.36 15.31 0.32
CA SER A 45 5.86 14.79 -0.97
C SER A 45 4.90 13.77 -1.59
N PHE A 46 4.34 12.87 -0.78
CA PHE A 46 3.32 11.93 -1.25
C PHE A 46 2.05 12.64 -1.76
N GLU A 47 1.56 13.65 -1.03
CA GLU A 47 0.39 14.42 -1.44
C GLU A 47 0.64 15.18 -2.75
N LEU A 48 1.79 15.85 -2.87
CA LEU A 48 2.20 16.53 -4.11
C LEU A 48 2.25 15.55 -5.29
N PHE A 49 2.81 14.35 -5.07
CA PHE A 49 2.86 13.34 -6.12
C PHE A 49 1.45 12.91 -6.56
N MET A 50 0.56 12.63 -5.60
CA MET A 50 -0.84 12.24 -5.90
C MET A 50 -1.59 13.33 -6.67
N ASP A 51 -1.37 14.60 -6.36
CA ASP A 51 -2.05 15.73 -7.02
C ASP A 51 -1.57 15.94 -8.47
N ILE A 52 -0.33 15.57 -8.82
CA ILE A 52 0.24 15.82 -10.15
C ILE A 52 0.07 14.62 -11.12
N ILE A 53 -0.13 13.39 -10.61
CA ILE A 53 -0.30 12.19 -11.44
C ILE A 53 -1.35 12.32 -12.55
N PRO A 54 -2.57 12.85 -12.30
CA PRO A 54 -3.60 12.94 -13.33
C PRO A 54 -3.17 13.78 -14.54
N ASP A 55 -2.31 14.78 -14.31
CA ASP A 55 -1.85 15.72 -15.33
C ASP A 55 -0.57 15.23 -16.04
N LEU A 56 0.28 14.46 -15.36
CA LEU A 56 1.54 13.94 -15.93
C LEU A 56 1.32 12.94 -17.07
N PHE A 57 0.23 12.16 -17.01
CA PHE A 57 -0.03 11.07 -17.95
C PHE A 57 -1.43 11.23 -18.57
N PRO A 58 -1.63 12.19 -19.48
CA PRO A 58 -2.95 12.53 -19.99
C PRO A 58 -3.63 11.39 -20.75
N ASN A 59 -2.86 10.44 -21.28
CA ASN A 59 -3.35 9.30 -22.06
C ASN A 59 -3.27 7.96 -21.30
N ILE A 60 -3.10 8.02 -19.98
CA ILE A 60 -3.05 6.83 -19.14
C ILE A 60 -4.33 6.01 -19.28
N LYS A 61 -4.19 4.70 -19.43
CA LYS A 61 -5.27 3.72 -19.43
C LYS A 61 -5.18 2.78 -18.24
N LYS A 62 -3.97 2.51 -17.76
CA LYS A 62 -3.72 1.66 -16.59
C LYS A 62 -2.71 2.32 -15.67
N LEU A 63 -3.05 2.39 -14.39
CA LEU A 63 -2.20 2.96 -13.35
C LEU A 63 -2.15 2.03 -12.14
N HIS A 64 -0.94 1.58 -11.79
CA HIS A 64 -0.67 0.82 -10.57
C HIS A 64 0.28 1.59 -9.66
N ILE A 65 -0.10 1.76 -8.38
CA ILE A 65 0.75 2.38 -7.37
C ILE A 65 0.96 1.39 -6.23
N ALA A 66 2.18 0.91 -6.05
CA ALA A 66 2.57 0.09 -4.91
C ALA A 66 3.19 0.97 -3.82
N ILE A 67 2.48 1.15 -2.71
CA ILE A 67 3.00 1.89 -1.55
C ILE A 67 3.77 0.91 -0.67
N GLN A 68 5.02 1.25 -0.37
CA GLN A 68 5.89 0.47 0.50
C GLN A 68 6.53 1.36 1.58
N GLY A 69 7.12 0.74 2.60
CA GLY A 69 7.78 1.44 3.70
C GLY A 69 6.95 1.51 4.99
N ASP A 70 7.24 2.49 5.84
CA ASP A 70 6.68 2.57 7.19
C ASP A 70 5.40 3.42 7.23
N VAL A 71 4.36 2.88 6.59
CA VAL A 71 3.06 3.52 6.37
C VAL A 71 2.23 3.66 7.64
N LEU A 72 2.59 2.99 8.75
CA LEU A 72 1.82 3.04 10.00
C LEU A 72 2.54 3.88 11.06
N PRO A 73 1.87 4.85 11.70
CA PRO A 73 2.48 5.68 12.74
C PRO A 73 3.04 4.83 13.88
N ARG A 74 4.28 5.07 14.33
CA ARG A 74 4.92 4.28 15.41
C ARG A 74 4.61 4.75 16.83
N CYS A 75 3.84 5.81 17.01
CA CYS A 75 3.60 6.39 18.33
C CYS A 75 2.97 5.36 19.31
N LEU A 76 3.73 4.96 20.33
CA LEU A 76 3.37 3.92 21.31
C LEU A 76 2.08 4.25 22.08
N HIS A 77 1.73 5.53 22.20
CA HIS A 77 0.54 6.00 22.93
C HIS A 77 -0.75 5.97 22.09
N LEU A 78 -0.66 5.75 20.78
CA LEU A 78 -1.85 5.76 19.93
C LEU A 78 -2.53 4.39 19.97
N LYS A 79 -3.79 4.36 20.42
CA LYS A 79 -4.67 3.19 20.26
C LYS A 79 -4.76 2.79 18.78
N ASN A 80 -4.84 1.50 18.49
CA ASN A 80 -4.91 0.96 17.11
C ASN A 80 -5.98 1.66 16.25
N LYS A 81 -7.16 1.97 16.80
CA LYS A 81 -8.22 2.69 16.09
C LYS A 81 -7.76 4.06 15.59
N ARG A 82 -7.02 4.82 16.40
CA ARG A 82 -6.49 6.14 16.05
C ARG A 82 -5.36 6.05 15.03
N ARG A 83 -4.48 5.05 15.17
CA ARG A 83 -3.41 4.78 14.18
C ARG A 83 -4.00 4.48 12.79
N ASN A 84 -5.06 3.66 12.75
CA ASN A 84 -5.73 3.33 11.50
C ASN A 84 -6.50 4.51 10.90
N ALA A 85 -7.04 5.42 11.74
CA ALA A 85 -7.67 6.65 11.25
C ALA A 85 -6.65 7.59 10.59
N ILE A 86 -5.47 7.76 11.20
CA ILE A 86 -4.38 8.56 10.63
C ILE A 86 -3.94 8.04 9.26
N VAL A 87 -3.86 6.72 9.07
CA VAL A 87 -3.54 6.15 7.75
C VAL A 87 -4.67 6.34 6.74
N GLU A 88 -5.93 6.25 7.18
CA GLU A 88 -7.07 6.53 6.31
C GLU A 88 -7.00 7.98 5.81
N GLU A 89 -6.97 8.94 6.73
CA GLU A 89 -6.99 10.38 6.46
C GLU A 89 -5.73 10.86 5.71
N GLY A 90 -4.57 10.34 6.09
CA GLY A 90 -3.29 10.78 5.54
C GLY A 90 -2.99 10.20 4.16
N ILE A 91 -3.35 8.94 3.91
CA ILE A 91 -2.87 8.22 2.73
C ILE A 91 -4.03 7.76 1.86
N ILE A 92 -4.98 7.04 2.44
CA ILE A 92 -6.06 6.43 1.65
C ILE A 92 -7.00 7.49 1.08
N ASP A 93 -7.34 8.51 1.85
CA ASP A 93 -8.19 9.61 1.38
C ASP A 93 -7.51 10.44 0.28
N ARG A 94 -6.17 10.52 0.30
CA ARG A 94 -5.38 11.15 -0.77
C ARG A 94 -5.41 10.32 -2.04
N VAL A 95 -5.31 9.00 -1.93
CA VAL A 95 -5.54 8.09 -3.06
C VAL A 95 -6.97 8.25 -3.57
N ASP A 96 -7.99 8.25 -2.70
CA ASP A 96 -9.38 8.46 -3.11
C ASP A 96 -9.55 9.79 -3.87
N LYS A 97 -8.93 10.88 -3.39
CA LYS A 97 -8.95 12.20 -4.05
C LYS A 97 -8.35 12.14 -5.46
N MET A 98 -7.14 11.59 -5.58
CA MET A 98 -6.46 11.47 -6.88
C MET A 98 -7.26 10.61 -7.85
N VAL A 99 -7.80 9.47 -7.40
CA VAL A 99 -8.58 8.57 -8.28
C VAL A 99 -9.85 9.23 -8.81
N ARG A 100 -10.47 10.14 -8.05
CA ARG A 100 -11.62 10.94 -8.53
C ARG A 100 -11.23 11.90 -9.67
N GLN A 101 -9.97 12.31 -9.75
CA GLN A 101 -9.47 13.19 -10.81
C GLN A 101 -9.03 12.42 -12.06
N LEU A 102 -8.79 11.11 -11.96
CA LEU A 102 -8.48 10.27 -13.11
C LEU A 102 -9.68 10.17 -14.08
N LYS A 103 -9.39 10.15 -15.38
CA LYS A 103 -10.40 9.88 -16.41
C LYS A 103 -11.12 8.57 -16.10
N HIS A 104 -12.44 8.49 -16.35
CA HIS A 104 -13.27 7.36 -15.91
C HIS A 104 -12.86 5.99 -16.43
N HIS A 105 -12.20 5.91 -17.59
CA HIS A 105 -11.77 4.66 -18.22
C HIS A 105 -10.41 4.15 -17.73
N VAL A 106 -9.73 4.89 -16.84
CA VAL A 106 -8.44 4.45 -16.29
C VAL A 106 -8.66 3.28 -15.35
N ASP A 107 -8.05 2.14 -15.66
CA ASP A 107 -7.94 1.00 -14.74
C ASP A 107 -6.91 1.34 -13.66
N PHE A 108 -7.38 1.60 -12.44
CA PHE A 108 -6.55 2.00 -11.32
C PHE A 108 -6.51 0.91 -10.25
N SER A 109 -5.31 0.68 -9.72
CA SER A 109 -5.10 -0.13 -8.54
C SER A 109 -4.01 0.43 -7.64
N VAL A 110 -4.18 0.26 -6.33
CA VAL A 110 -3.16 0.58 -5.33
C VAL A 110 -2.83 -0.66 -4.52
N ALA A 111 -1.54 -0.95 -4.35
CA ALA A 111 -1.07 -1.97 -3.43
C ALA A 111 -0.54 -1.31 -2.15
N MET A 112 -0.86 -1.90 -1.00
CA MET A 112 -0.47 -1.38 0.32
C MET A 112 0.30 -2.42 1.13
N PRO A 113 1.15 -2.00 2.08
CA PRO A 113 1.87 -2.94 2.92
C PRO A 113 0.91 -3.85 3.68
N THR A 114 1.34 -5.09 3.91
CA THR A 114 0.52 -6.16 4.50
C THR A 114 -0.23 -5.70 5.77
N SER A 115 0.45 -4.98 6.66
CA SER A 115 -0.12 -4.50 7.92
C SER A 115 -1.26 -3.48 7.75
N THR A 116 -1.17 -2.61 6.75
CA THR A 116 -2.24 -1.68 6.37
C THR A 116 -3.35 -2.41 5.63
N TYR A 117 -2.99 -3.26 4.67
CA TYR A 117 -3.93 -4.00 3.85
C TYR A 117 -4.87 -4.87 4.68
N ILE A 118 -4.36 -5.65 5.63
CA ILE A 118 -5.17 -6.55 6.47
C ILE A 118 -6.25 -5.78 7.25
N VAL A 119 -5.90 -4.60 7.78
CA VAL A 119 -6.87 -3.75 8.49
C VAL A 119 -7.97 -3.29 7.56
N GLN A 120 -7.62 -2.86 6.35
CA GLN A 120 -8.59 -2.39 5.37
C GLN A 120 -9.45 -3.50 4.80
N LYS A 121 -8.88 -4.68 4.52
CA LYS A 121 -9.63 -5.87 4.12
C LYS A 121 -10.69 -6.23 5.17
N ARG A 122 -10.35 -6.21 6.46
CA ARG A 122 -11.33 -6.46 7.53
C ARG A 122 -12.48 -5.46 7.49
N ARG A 123 -12.19 -4.17 7.25
CA ARG A 123 -13.23 -3.14 7.09
C ARG A 123 -14.10 -3.39 5.85
N ALA A 124 -13.49 -3.75 4.73
CA ALA A 124 -14.17 -4.08 3.49
C ALA A 124 -15.14 -5.26 3.68
N LEU A 125 -14.70 -6.33 4.36
CA LEU A 125 -15.55 -7.48 4.71
C LEU A 125 -16.73 -7.07 5.59
N LEU A 126 -16.51 -6.26 6.62
CA LEU A 126 -17.58 -5.74 7.49
C LEU A 126 -18.61 -4.88 6.74
N GLN A 127 -18.21 -4.28 5.62
CA GLN A 127 -19.06 -3.45 4.78
C GLN A 127 -19.63 -4.20 3.56
N ASN A 128 -19.46 -5.54 3.51
CA ASN A 128 -19.90 -6.39 2.39
C ASN A 128 -19.35 -5.95 1.02
N TRP A 129 -18.12 -5.42 0.99
CA TRP A 129 -17.46 -5.07 -0.26
C TRP A 129 -16.96 -6.33 -0.99
N LYS A 130 -16.75 -6.20 -2.30
CA LYS A 130 -16.21 -7.29 -3.13
C LYS A 130 -14.74 -7.55 -2.79
N VAL A 131 -14.44 -8.74 -2.27
CA VAL A 131 -13.09 -9.19 -1.92
C VAL A 131 -12.74 -10.44 -2.74
N PHE A 132 -11.53 -10.48 -3.28
CA PHE A 132 -10.94 -11.65 -3.93
C PHE A 132 -9.72 -12.10 -3.14
N GLN A 133 -9.76 -13.32 -2.62
CA GLN A 133 -8.65 -13.87 -1.86
C GLN A 133 -7.75 -14.72 -2.75
N ARG A 134 -6.44 -14.71 -2.45
CA ARG A 134 -5.47 -15.45 -3.24
C ARG A 134 -5.73 -16.95 -3.27
N HIS A 135 -6.17 -17.52 -2.15
CA HIS A 135 -6.45 -18.97 -2.07
C HIS A 135 -7.72 -19.38 -2.84
N GLU A 136 -8.62 -18.44 -3.13
CA GLU A 136 -9.86 -18.70 -3.86
C GLU A 136 -9.66 -18.59 -5.38
N THR A 137 -8.78 -17.68 -5.82
CA THR A 137 -8.67 -17.29 -7.23
C THR A 137 -7.31 -17.61 -7.86
N GLY A 138 -6.28 -17.88 -7.06
CA GLY A 138 -4.88 -17.96 -7.51
C GLY A 138 -4.23 -16.58 -7.78
N ASP A 139 -5.04 -15.54 -7.88
CA ASP A 139 -4.62 -14.17 -8.22
C ASP A 139 -4.14 -13.35 -7.01
N ILE A 140 -3.65 -12.13 -7.27
CA ILE A 140 -3.31 -11.15 -6.24
C ILE A 140 -4.55 -10.85 -5.39
N GLU A 141 -4.38 -10.99 -4.08
CA GLU A 141 -5.43 -10.67 -3.11
C GLU A 141 -5.79 -9.17 -3.16
N ARG A 142 -7.07 -8.87 -3.36
CA ARG A 142 -7.57 -7.51 -3.58
C ARG A 142 -9.02 -7.35 -3.18
N TYR A 143 -9.45 -6.12 -2.93
CA TYR A 143 -10.86 -5.79 -2.74
C TYR A 143 -11.21 -4.54 -3.54
N TRP A 144 -12.48 -4.43 -3.92
CA TRP A 144 -13.01 -3.24 -4.58
C TRP A 144 -13.30 -2.18 -3.52
N ARG A 145 -12.60 -1.05 -3.58
CA ARG A 145 -12.90 0.10 -2.74
C ARG A 145 -13.87 1.02 -3.49
N PRO A 146 -15.10 1.21 -3.01
CA PRO A 146 -16.05 2.12 -3.63
C PRO A 146 -15.66 3.58 -3.38
N LEU A 147 -15.86 4.42 -4.39
CA LEU A 147 -15.74 5.87 -4.26
C LEU A 147 -17.13 6.47 -4.05
N ARG A 148 -17.31 7.20 -2.95
CA ARG A 148 -18.56 7.93 -2.70
C ARG A 148 -18.66 9.14 -3.63
N TYR A 149 -19.86 9.34 -4.20
CA TYR A 149 -20.24 10.51 -5.00
C TYR A 149 -19.34 10.77 -6.22
N CYS A 150 -18.71 9.73 -6.75
CA CYS A 150 -17.92 9.81 -7.97
C CYS A 150 -18.67 9.04 -9.06
N LEU A 151 -19.17 9.73 -10.08
CA LEU A 151 -19.75 9.12 -11.27
C LEU A 151 -19.01 9.67 -12.49
N PRO A 152 -18.74 8.84 -13.51
CA PRO A 152 -19.17 7.44 -13.66
C PRO A 152 -18.26 6.41 -12.96
N ARG A 153 -17.18 6.83 -12.28
CA ARG A 153 -16.23 5.92 -11.62
C ARG A 153 -16.74 5.45 -10.25
N THR A 154 -17.08 4.17 -10.13
CA THR A 154 -17.65 3.61 -8.89
C THR A 154 -16.61 3.22 -7.83
N GLY A 155 -15.33 3.15 -8.18
CA GLY A 155 -14.28 2.69 -7.26
C GLY A 155 -12.98 2.31 -7.95
N TYR A 156 -12.16 1.54 -7.24
CA TYR A 156 -10.89 1.00 -7.72
C TYR A 156 -10.43 -0.24 -6.95
N TRP A 157 -9.40 -0.92 -7.46
CA TRP A 157 -8.83 -2.10 -6.80
C TRP A 157 -7.80 -1.72 -5.73
N PHE A 158 -8.01 -2.23 -4.53
CA PHE A 158 -7.07 -2.13 -3.42
C PHE A 158 -6.44 -3.51 -3.18
N CYS A 159 -5.13 -3.61 -3.34
CA CYS A 159 -4.39 -4.86 -3.44
C CYS A 159 -3.46 -5.07 -2.24
N LEU A 160 -3.20 -6.33 -1.91
CA LEU A 160 -2.13 -6.72 -1.01
C LEU A 160 -0.79 -6.44 -1.69
N GLY A 161 0.02 -5.57 -1.08
CA GLY A 161 1.37 -5.23 -1.53
C GLY A 161 2.44 -5.99 -0.77
N GLU A 162 3.60 -5.35 -0.60
CA GLU A 162 4.76 -5.98 0.03
C GLU A 162 4.55 -6.32 1.53
N LYS A 163 5.35 -7.28 2.01
CA LYS A 163 5.46 -7.59 3.43
C LYS A 163 6.19 -6.45 4.15
N ASP A 164 5.79 -6.15 5.38
CA ASP A 164 6.43 -5.14 6.23
C ASP A 164 7.82 -5.57 6.76
N VAL A 165 8.72 -6.05 5.90
CA VAL A 165 10.03 -6.63 6.30
C VAL A 165 10.95 -5.59 6.94
N LYS A 166 10.91 -4.33 6.46
CA LYS A 166 11.72 -3.21 6.98
C LYS A 166 11.19 -2.65 8.31
N ARG A 167 10.01 -3.06 8.76
CA ARG A 167 9.44 -2.56 10.01
C ARG A 167 10.11 -3.28 11.17
N LYS A 168 11.12 -2.65 11.77
CA LYS A 168 11.64 -3.05 13.09
C LYS A 168 10.44 -3.06 14.04
N SER A 169 9.95 -4.26 14.34
CA SER A 169 8.91 -4.49 15.35
C SER A 169 9.30 -3.69 16.58
N ALA A 170 8.45 -2.76 17.04
CA ALA A 170 8.51 -2.32 18.43
C ALA A 170 8.22 -3.60 19.21
N ARG A 171 9.30 -4.30 19.61
CA ARG A 171 9.34 -5.70 20.04
C ARG A 171 7.95 -6.13 20.49
N ALA A 172 7.19 -6.72 19.55
CA ALA A 172 6.19 -7.66 19.98
C ALA A 172 7.01 -8.64 20.81
N PHE A 173 6.76 -8.65 22.11
CA PHE A 173 6.97 -9.85 22.88
C PHE A 173 6.18 -10.91 22.10
N ILE A 174 6.86 -11.56 21.16
CA ILE A 174 6.56 -12.93 20.79
C ILE A 174 6.60 -13.58 22.16
N GLY A 175 5.41 -13.85 22.70
CA GLY A 175 5.31 -14.50 23.98
C GLY A 175 6.28 -15.65 23.94
N ARG A 176 7.11 -15.77 24.98
CA ARG A 176 7.67 -17.06 25.36
C ARG A 176 6.48 -17.98 25.67
N LYS A 177 5.69 -18.37 24.67
CA LYS A 177 5.19 -19.72 24.65
C LYS A 177 6.43 -20.52 24.35
N VAL A 178 7.01 -21.03 25.43
CA VAL A 178 7.88 -22.19 25.40
C VAL A 178 7.23 -23.13 24.40
N LEU A 179 7.86 -23.30 23.23
CA LEU A 179 7.48 -24.38 22.33
C LEU A 179 7.52 -25.64 23.20
N PRO A 180 6.45 -26.46 23.26
CA PRO A 180 6.56 -27.75 23.91
C PRO A 180 7.78 -28.45 23.28
N ASN A 181 8.63 -29.03 24.12
CA ASN A 181 9.82 -29.73 23.64
C ASN A 181 9.39 -30.68 22.50
N PRO A 182 10.11 -30.69 21.37
CA PRO A 182 9.81 -31.64 20.31
C PRO A 182 9.82 -33.05 20.93
N PRO A 183 8.85 -33.91 20.60
CA PRO A 183 8.90 -35.30 21.04
C PRO A 183 10.22 -35.89 20.56
N VAL A 184 11.01 -36.38 21.52
CA VAL A 184 12.25 -37.08 21.21
C VAL A 184 11.86 -38.38 20.54
N GLY A 185 12.19 -38.48 19.24
CA GLY A 185 12.18 -39.74 18.52
C GLY A 185 10.94 -40.01 17.66
N GLU A 186 10.74 -39.23 16.59
CA GLU A 186 10.22 -39.78 15.34
C GLU A 186 10.99 -39.18 14.16
N GLU A 187 11.57 -40.07 13.36
CA GLU A 187 12.23 -39.77 12.09
C GLU A 187 11.17 -39.25 11.11
N TYR A 188 11.24 -37.98 10.72
CA TYR A 188 10.35 -37.45 9.69
C TYR A 188 10.96 -37.76 8.32
N ASP A 189 10.36 -38.69 7.58
CA ASP A 189 10.65 -38.92 6.18
C ASP A 189 10.30 -37.68 5.36
N VAL A 190 11.34 -36.92 4.97
CA VAL A 190 11.19 -35.78 4.08
C VAL A 190 11.16 -36.28 2.64
N PHE A 191 9.96 -36.52 2.11
CA PHE A 191 9.77 -36.79 0.69
C PHE A 191 9.94 -35.50 -0.13
N PHE A 192 11.12 -35.30 -0.70
CA PHE A 192 11.26 -34.42 -1.86
C PHE A 192 10.88 -35.20 -3.12
N ARG A 193 9.74 -34.86 -3.74
CA ARG A 193 9.47 -35.29 -5.13
C ARG A 193 10.34 -34.45 -6.07
N ARG A 194 11.13 -35.13 -6.90
CA ARG A 194 11.87 -34.55 -8.04
C ARG A 194 10.93 -34.16 -9.17
#